data_AF-A0AAJ0B862-F1
#
_entry.id   AF-A0AAJ0B862-F1
#
_cell.length_a   1.000
_cell.length_b   1.000
_cell.length_c   1.000
_cell.angle_alpha   90.00
_cell.angle_beta   90.00
_cell.angle_gamma   90.00
#
_symmetry.space_group_name_H-M   'P 1'
#
loop_
_entity.id
_entity.type
_entity.pdbx_description
1 polymer ?
#
loop_
_entity_poly.entity_id
_entity_poly.type
_entity_poly.pdbx_seq_one_letter_code
_entity_poly.pdbx_strand_id
1 'polypeptide(L)'
;MMASGGSSSRRSKTDFFSTKWAKAFFITVLLQAVICVTFESYVFGKFQTSLGTYRGGGDKSLDSQYATIPTFLALFIFGFLYVLLLAWDALRQKNTIQIIGLCVANVALFVYTILQIDQINSSIDRLLDAGAFTVSADTDIWSSTKPFLVSTPAVIGVVTIAMSFIAYKLYQEFAWDILKQIGADYRMKKRFLHYQIYIALLKFDFFFFLGFTVQFLVIVQGKTDVEFGCTVAAIPVTIGILLFAAFFTQRENRKGMAAIIFLYFGALAYFFFKLVRIYQPSHRANYDAVRKSLTAFAVMTIILIILTIVNAFICMSNFGQGLRDHLVKPKDHCEEKEIANSYQMHDHKPQLASRMTID
;
A
#
# COMPACT_ATOMS: atom_id res chain seq x y z
N MET A 1 -23.13 48.47 -13.52
CA MET A 1 -23.58 47.28 -14.28
C MET A 1 -22.38 46.73 -15.06
N MET A 2 -22.09 45.43 -14.85
CA MET A 2 -21.26 44.52 -15.66
C MET A 2 -19.75 44.83 -15.74
N ALA A 3 -18.93 44.25 -14.85
CA ALA A 3 -18.42 42.86 -14.82
C ALA A 3 -17.09 42.73 -15.58
N SER A 4 -15.98 42.98 -14.86
CA SER A 4 -14.64 42.54 -15.24
C SER A 4 -14.58 41.02 -15.15
N GLY A 5 -14.46 40.35 -16.30
CA GLY A 5 -14.27 38.91 -16.38
C GLY A 5 -12.96 38.49 -15.75
N GLY A 6 -13.01 38.05 -14.48
CA GLY A 6 -11.92 37.30 -13.87
C GLY A 6 -11.81 35.96 -14.58
N SER A 7 -10.74 35.77 -15.36
CA SER A 7 -10.37 34.47 -15.90
C SER A 7 -10.01 33.55 -14.72
N SER A 8 -10.99 32.77 -14.30
CA SER A 8 -10.81 31.59 -13.45
C SER A 8 -9.79 30.67 -14.12
N SER A 9 -8.54 30.76 -13.68
CA SER A 9 -7.51 29.77 -13.95
C SER A 9 -7.98 28.45 -13.35
N ARG A 10 -8.59 27.60 -14.18
CA ARG A 10 -8.72 26.16 -13.93
C ARG A 10 -7.32 25.61 -13.70
N ARG A 11 -6.88 25.59 -12.44
CA ARG A 11 -5.66 24.94 -11.99
C ARG A 11 -5.85 23.44 -12.30
N SER A 12 -5.26 23.01 -13.41
CA SER A 12 -5.42 21.65 -13.93
C SER A 12 -5.00 20.64 -12.86
N LYS A 13 -5.70 19.50 -12.78
CA LYS A 13 -5.36 18.37 -11.89
C LYS A 13 -3.91 17.86 -12.06
N THR A 14 -3.17 18.37 -13.06
CA THR A 14 -1.77 18.05 -13.38
C THR A 14 -0.73 18.98 -12.73
N ASP A 15 -1.11 20.01 -11.97
CA ASP A 15 -0.17 20.99 -11.39
C ASP A 15 0.78 20.37 -10.33
N PHE A 16 0.45 19.18 -9.79
CA PHE A 16 1.34 18.45 -8.86
C PHE A 16 2.56 17.83 -9.54
N PHE A 17 2.55 17.70 -10.88
CA PHE A 17 3.73 17.34 -11.66
C PHE A 17 4.66 18.55 -11.92
N SER A 18 4.45 19.72 -11.32
CA SER A 18 5.29 20.90 -11.60
C SER A 18 6.78 20.67 -11.27
N THR A 19 7.06 19.83 -10.27
CA THR A 19 8.43 19.48 -9.86
C THR A 19 9.06 18.40 -10.76
N LYS A 20 10.30 18.65 -11.22
CA LYS A 20 11.10 17.70 -12.02
C LYS A 20 11.26 16.33 -11.32
N TRP A 21 11.53 16.33 -10.02
CA TRP A 21 11.69 15.11 -9.21
C TRP A 21 10.40 14.33 -9.01
N ALA A 22 9.24 14.99 -8.90
CA ALA A 22 7.94 14.33 -8.80
C ALA A 22 7.59 13.60 -10.10
N LYS A 23 7.84 14.24 -11.25
CA LYS A 23 7.73 13.58 -12.57
C LYS A 23 8.68 12.38 -12.65
N ALA A 24 9.95 12.57 -12.28
CA ALA A 24 10.94 11.50 -12.32
C ALA A 24 10.51 10.29 -11.49
N PHE A 25 10.07 10.51 -10.24
CA PHE A 25 9.61 9.44 -9.37
C PHE A 25 8.43 8.66 -9.97
N PHE A 26 7.42 9.39 -10.47
CA PHE A 26 6.26 8.74 -11.08
C PHE A 26 6.62 7.95 -12.34
N ILE A 27 7.46 8.52 -13.22
CA ILE A 27 7.92 7.83 -14.44
C ILE A 27 8.72 6.58 -14.09
N THR A 28 9.60 6.65 -13.08
CA THR A 28 10.36 5.50 -12.60
C THR A 28 9.44 4.37 -12.11
N VAL A 29 8.44 4.69 -11.29
CA VAL A 29 7.46 3.69 -10.81
C VAL A 29 6.58 3.16 -11.94
N LEU A 30 6.17 4.02 -12.87
CA LEU A 30 5.38 3.64 -14.05
C LEU A 30 6.14 2.68 -14.94
N LEU A 31 7.42 2.95 -15.21
CA LEU A 31 8.27 2.10 -16.02
C LEU A 31 8.48 0.72 -15.36
N GLN A 32 8.69 0.69 -14.04
CA GLN A 32 8.72 -0.57 -13.29
C GLN A 32 7.41 -1.34 -13.45
N ALA A 33 6.26 -0.68 -13.23
CA ALA A 33 4.97 -1.33 -13.34
C ALA A 33 4.73 -1.90 -14.74
N VAL A 34 5.04 -1.16 -15.80
CA VAL A 34 4.89 -1.63 -17.19
C VAL A 34 5.77 -2.85 -17.46
N ILE A 35 7.06 -2.79 -17.11
CA ILE A 35 7.99 -3.90 -17.37
C ILE A 35 7.58 -5.14 -16.58
N CYS A 36 7.36 -5.00 -15.28
CA CYS A 36 7.03 -6.14 -14.42
C CYS A 36 5.66 -6.72 -14.79
N VAL A 37 4.63 -5.92 -15.03
CA VAL A 37 3.31 -6.44 -15.46
C VAL A 37 3.43 -7.16 -16.80
N THR A 38 4.26 -6.68 -17.73
CA THR A 38 4.50 -7.37 -19.01
C THR A 38 5.16 -8.73 -18.80
N PHE A 39 6.18 -8.81 -17.94
CA PHE A 39 6.85 -10.07 -17.61
C PHE A 39 5.88 -11.04 -16.93
N GLU A 40 5.18 -10.62 -15.88
CA GLU A 40 4.21 -11.46 -15.17
C GLU A 40 3.07 -11.94 -16.09
N SER A 41 2.58 -11.07 -16.98
CA SER A 41 1.51 -11.43 -17.94
C SER A 41 1.98 -12.45 -18.97
N TYR A 42 3.22 -12.35 -19.44
CA TYR A 42 3.82 -13.35 -20.34
C TYR A 42 3.96 -14.71 -19.64
N VAL A 43 4.50 -14.72 -18.41
CA VAL A 43 4.62 -15.92 -17.58
C VAL A 43 3.24 -16.57 -17.36
N PHE A 44 2.25 -15.75 -17.00
CA PHE A 44 0.87 -16.18 -16.82
C PHE A 44 0.30 -16.82 -18.09
N GLY A 45 0.43 -16.15 -19.23
CA GLY A 45 -0.06 -16.63 -20.52
C GLY A 45 0.58 -17.96 -20.92
N LYS A 46 1.91 -18.06 -20.81
CA LYS A 46 2.64 -19.30 -21.12
C LYS A 46 2.24 -20.45 -20.21
N PHE A 47 2.07 -20.20 -18.92
CA PHE A 47 1.61 -21.20 -17.99
C PHE A 47 0.20 -21.69 -18.36
N GLN A 48 -0.75 -20.76 -18.54
CA GLN A 48 -2.14 -21.07 -18.89
C GLN A 48 -2.26 -21.89 -20.19
N THR A 49 -1.47 -21.58 -21.22
CA THR A 49 -1.50 -22.29 -22.51
C THR A 49 -0.85 -23.67 -22.46
N SER A 50 0.03 -23.91 -21.48
CA SER A 50 0.79 -25.17 -21.39
C SER A 50 0.06 -26.22 -20.54
N LEU A 51 -0.84 -25.79 -19.65
CA LEU A 51 -1.70 -26.68 -18.90
C LEU A 51 -2.69 -27.39 -19.84
N GLY A 52 -2.85 -28.71 -19.67
CA GLY A 52 -3.83 -29.48 -20.45
C GLY A 52 -5.26 -29.27 -20.01
N THR A 53 -6.20 -29.77 -20.81
CA THR A 53 -7.61 -29.84 -20.44
C THR A 53 -7.72 -30.69 -19.18
N TYR A 54 -7.94 -30.01 -18.05
CA TYR A 54 -8.11 -30.58 -16.73
C TYR A 54 -9.02 -31.81 -16.76
N ARG A 55 -8.43 -33.02 -16.63
CA ARG A 55 -9.17 -34.25 -16.34
C ARG A 55 -9.28 -34.33 -14.82
N GLY A 56 -10.31 -33.69 -14.28
CA GLY A 56 -10.63 -33.71 -12.85
C GLY A 56 -10.76 -35.12 -12.32
N GLY A 57 -9.67 -35.63 -11.76
CA GLY A 57 -9.57 -36.95 -11.18
C GLY A 57 -9.35 -36.83 -9.68
N GLY A 58 -10.43 -36.59 -8.92
CA GLY A 58 -10.58 -36.87 -7.48
C GLY A 58 -9.64 -36.23 -6.44
N ASP A 59 -8.44 -35.77 -6.81
CA ASP A 59 -7.42 -35.30 -5.88
C ASP A 59 -7.45 -33.76 -5.74
N LYS A 60 -8.12 -33.31 -4.68
CA LYS A 60 -8.27 -31.89 -4.31
C LYS A 60 -6.92 -31.16 -4.12
N SER A 61 -5.82 -31.90 -3.90
CA SER A 61 -4.49 -31.30 -3.72
C SER A 61 -3.88 -30.81 -5.03
N LEU A 62 -4.22 -31.44 -6.15
CA LEU A 62 -3.79 -31.02 -7.48
C LEU A 62 -4.55 -29.77 -7.92
N ASP A 63 -5.87 -29.74 -7.71
CA ASP A 63 -6.73 -28.58 -8.02
C ASP A 63 -6.22 -27.27 -7.40
N SER A 64 -5.81 -27.35 -6.14
CA SER A 64 -5.23 -26.19 -5.44
C SER A 64 -3.94 -25.71 -6.11
N GLN A 65 -3.08 -26.63 -6.58
CA GLN A 65 -1.83 -26.29 -7.27
C GLN A 65 -2.07 -25.63 -8.63
N TYR A 66 -3.07 -26.10 -9.40
CA TYR A 66 -3.48 -25.46 -10.66
C TYR A 66 -3.93 -24.01 -10.46
N ALA A 67 -4.66 -23.71 -9.38
CA ALA A 67 -5.11 -22.36 -9.06
C ALA A 67 -4.03 -21.47 -8.41
N THR A 68 -2.99 -22.09 -7.85
CA THR A 68 -1.95 -21.42 -7.04
C THR A 68 -1.07 -20.48 -7.87
N ILE A 69 -0.47 -20.97 -8.98
CA ILE A 69 0.41 -20.15 -9.83
C ILE A 69 -0.33 -18.94 -10.43
N PRO A 70 -1.50 -19.11 -11.09
CA PRO A 70 -2.25 -17.98 -11.66
C PRO A 70 -2.61 -16.91 -10.62
N THR A 71 -2.98 -17.33 -9.42
CA THR A 71 -3.36 -16.40 -8.34
C THR A 71 -2.16 -15.59 -7.86
N PHE A 72 -0.98 -16.19 -7.72
CA PHE A 72 0.22 -15.42 -7.33
C PHE A 72 0.62 -14.43 -8.40
N LEU A 73 0.67 -14.85 -9.67
CA LEU A 73 1.00 -13.96 -10.77
C LEU A 73 0.02 -12.78 -10.86
N ALA A 74 -1.29 -13.04 -10.69
CA ALA A 74 -2.30 -12.00 -10.62
C ALA A 74 -2.09 -11.05 -9.43
N LEU A 75 -1.68 -11.57 -8.27
CA LEU A 75 -1.37 -10.77 -7.08
C LEU A 75 -0.12 -9.90 -7.29
N PHE A 76 0.91 -10.39 -7.97
CA PHE A 76 2.07 -9.59 -8.36
C PHE A 76 1.68 -8.46 -9.29
N ILE A 77 0.90 -8.74 -10.33
CA ILE A 77 0.35 -7.72 -11.25
C ILE A 77 -0.42 -6.67 -10.43
N PHE A 78 -1.31 -7.10 -9.55
CA PHE A 78 -2.04 -6.20 -8.66
C PHE A 78 -1.10 -5.38 -7.78
N GLY A 79 -0.04 -5.97 -7.24
CA GLY A 79 0.97 -5.28 -6.42
C GLY A 79 1.71 -4.17 -7.16
N PHE A 80 2.16 -4.42 -8.39
CA PHE A 80 2.81 -3.39 -9.20
C PHE A 80 1.85 -2.24 -9.54
N LEU A 81 0.60 -2.55 -9.88
CA LEU A 81 -0.42 -1.53 -10.13
C LEU A 81 -0.78 -0.76 -8.86
N TYR A 82 -0.83 -1.43 -7.71
CA TYR A 82 -1.13 -0.81 -6.42
C TYR A 82 -0.02 0.15 -5.98
N VAL A 83 1.25 -0.23 -6.15
CA VAL A 83 2.40 0.65 -5.90
C VAL A 83 2.36 1.87 -6.82
N LEU A 84 1.99 1.71 -8.09
CA LEU A 84 1.80 2.84 -9.01
C LEU A 84 0.67 3.79 -8.56
N LEU A 85 -0.46 3.23 -8.12
CA LEU A 85 -1.58 4.01 -7.58
C LEU A 85 -1.15 4.78 -6.32
N LEU A 86 -0.46 4.12 -5.40
CA LEU A 86 0.06 4.74 -4.18
C LEU A 86 1.11 5.81 -4.48
N ALA A 87 1.95 5.64 -5.52
CA ALA A 87 2.90 6.66 -5.96
C ALA A 87 2.20 7.89 -6.50
N TRP A 88 1.18 7.71 -7.34
CA TRP A 88 0.33 8.82 -7.79
C TRP A 88 -0.31 9.56 -6.62
N ASP A 89 -0.91 8.81 -5.69
CA ASP A 89 -1.58 9.39 -4.52
C ASP A 89 -0.60 10.11 -3.59
N ALA A 90 0.58 9.54 -3.32
CA ALA A 90 1.61 10.15 -2.50
C ALA A 90 2.11 11.48 -3.08
N LEU A 91 2.35 11.51 -4.39
CA LEU A 91 2.78 12.73 -5.09
C LEU A 91 1.69 13.80 -5.12
N ARG A 92 0.44 13.42 -5.39
CA ARG A 92 -0.70 14.35 -5.38
C ARG A 92 -0.91 14.98 -4.01
N GLN A 93 -0.72 14.21 -2.94
CA GLN A 93 -0.86 14.69 -1.57
C GLN A 93 0.41 15.36 -1.02
N LYS A 94 1.51 15.39 -1.80
CA LYS A 94 2.86 15.78 -1.35
C LYS A 94 3.26 15.08 -0.03
N ASN A 95 2.85 13.81 0.11
CA ASN A 95 3.06 13.03 1.32
C ASN A 95 4.41 12.29 1.25
N THR A 96 5.44 12.93 1.80
CA THR A 96 6.80 12.39 1.82
C THR A 96 6.92 11.07 2.58
N ILE A 97 6.12 10.88 3.63
CA ILE A 97 6.12 9.63 4.41
C ILE A 97 5.64 8.47 3.53
N GLN A 98 4.59 8.68 2.74
CA GLN A 98 4.08 7.66 1.83
C GLN A 98 5.09 7.33 0.73
N ILE A 99 5.90 8.29 0.27
CA ILE A 99 7.01 8.07 -0.67
C ILE A 99 8.11 7.21 -0.05
N ILE A 100 8.49 7.46 1.21
CA ILE A 100 9.44 6.61 1.94
C ILE A 100 8.85 5.20 2.11
N GLY A 101 7.58 5.11 2.49
CA GLY A 101 6.85 3.85 2.58
C GLY A 101 6.83 3.07 1.25
N LEU A 102 6.69 3.76 0.12
CA LEU A 102 6.76 3.16 -1.22
C LEU A 102 8.15 2.58 -1.52
N CYS A 103 9.23 3.21 -1.08
CA CYS A 103 10.58 2.66 -1.23
C CYS A 103 10.74 1.37 -0.41
N VAL A 104 10.24 1.35 0.83
CA VAL A 104 10.23 0.14 1.68
C VAL A 104 9.36 -0.96 1.08
N ALA A 105 8.17 -0.61 0.56
CA ALA A 105 7.30 -1.55 -0.16
C ALA A 105 8.00 -2.13 -1.40
N ASN A 106 8.81 -1.34 -2.11
CA ASN A 106 9.56 -1.84 -3.27
C ASN A 106 10.65 -2.85 -2.86
N VAL A 107 11.31 -2.63 -1.72
CA VAL A 107 12.23 -3.63 -1.13
C VAL A 107 11.48 -4.91 -0.76
N ALA A 108 10.27 -4.80 -0.21
CA ALA A 108 9.45 -5.97 0.10
C ALA A 108 9.05 -6.73 -1.18
N LEU A 109 8.64 -6.03 -2.24
CA LEU A 109 8.36 -6.64 -3.55
C LEU A 109 9.61 -7.30 -4.13
N PHE A 110 10.79 -6.68 -4.02
CA PHE A 110 12.06 -7.27 -4.46
C PHE A 110 12.31 -8.63 -3.80
N VAL A 111 12.28 -8.69 -2.46
CA VAL A 111 12.44 -9.95 -1.71
C VAL A 111 11.39 -10.98 -2.15
N TYR A 112 10.16 -10.53 -2.37
CA TYR A 112 9.06 -11.41 -2.74
C TYR A 112 9.23 -11.99 -4.16
N THR A 113 9.68 -11.20 -5.12
CA THR A 113 10.00 -11.68 -6.49
C THR A 113 11.18 -12.64 -6.54
N ILE A 114 12.12 -12.57 -5.57
CA ILE A 114 13.16 -13.60 -5.43
C ILE A 114 12.53 -14.92 -4.98
N LEU A 115 11.67 -14.89 -3.95
CA LEU A 115 10.98 -16.09 -3.46
C LEU A 115 10.07 -16.73 -4.50
N GLN A 116 9.50 -15.93 -5.40
CA GLN A 116 8.64 -16.36 -6.49
C GLN A 116 9.33 -17.34 -7.44
N ILE A 117 10.64 -17.18 -7.69
CA ILE A 117 11.40 -18.03 -8.63
C ILE A 117 11.38 -19.48 -8.16
N ASP A 118 11.81 -19.72 -6.92
CA ASP A 118 11.81 -21.05 -6.29
C ASP A 118 10.40 -21.63 -6.23
N GLN A 119 9.42 -20.78 -5.93
CA GLN A 119 8.04 -21.19 -5.76
C GLN A 119 7.42 -21.67 -7.07
N ILE A 120 7.58 -20.88 -8.15
CA ILE A 120 7.07 -21.27 -9.47
C ILE A 120 7.78 -22.51 -9.97
N ASN A 121 9.10 -22.64 -9.79
CA ASN A 121 9.83 -23.85 -10.16
C ASN A 121 9.27 -25.09 -9.44
N SER A 122 9.15 -25.02 -8.11
CA SER A 122 8.65 -26.12 -7.28
C SER A 122 7.20 -26.51 -7.64
N SER A 123 6.38 -25.54 -8.05
CA SER A 123 5.00 -25.80 -8.48
C SER A 123 4.94 -26.39 -9.90
N ILE A 124 5.82 -25.99 -10.82
CA ILE A 124 5.93 -26.61 -12.15
C ILE A 124 6.40 -28.06 -12.03
N ASP A 125 7.43 -28.34 -11.22
CA ASP A 125 7.97 -29.69 -11.01
C ASP A 125 6.88 -30.66 -10.53
N ARG A 126 6.05 -30.24 -9.57
CA ARG A 126 4.93 -31.05 -9.06
C ARG A 126 3.83 -31.31 -10.09
N LEU A 127 3.54 -30.32 -10.92
CA LEU A 127 2.54 -30.47 -11.99
C LEU A 127 3.08 -31.40 -13.10
N LEU A 128 4.40 -31.37 -13.35
CA LEU A 128 5.05 -32.28 -14.27
C LEU A 128 4.99 -33.72 -13.75
N ASP A 129 5.34 -33.94 -12.48
CA ASP A 129 5.23 -35.25 -11.81
C ASP A 129 3.80 -35.81 -11.85
N ALA A 130 2.79 -34.92 -11.79
CA ALA A 130 1.38 -35.27 -11.87
C ALA A 130 0.84 -35.47 -13.30
N GLY A 131 1.66 -35.28 -14.34
CA GLY A 131 1.23 -35.41 -15.74
C GLY A 131 0.21 -34.35 -16.18
N ALA A 132 0.23 -33.16 -15.56
CA ALA A 132 -0.72 -32.07 -15.78
C ALA A 132 -0.59 -31.35 -17.14
N PHE A 133 0.57 -31.48 -17.78
CA PHE A 133 0.90 -30.77 -19.01
C PHE A 133 0.54 -31.58 -20.26
N THR A 134 0.19 -30.89 -21.35
CA THR A 134 -0.12 -31.57 -22.62
C THR A 134 1.12 -32.17 -23.27
N VAL A 135 0.95 -33.24 -24.06
CA VAL A 135 2.04 -33.88 -24.85
C VAL A 135 2.67 -32.91 -25.85
N SER A 136 1.98 -31.83 -26.23
CA SER A 136 2.51 -30.76 -27.10
C SER A 136 3.25 -29.65 -26.32
N ALA A 137 3.26 -29.69 -24.99
CA ALA A 137 3.97 -28.73 -24.13
C ALA A 137 5.47 -29.06 -23.98
N ASP A 138 6.00 -29.95 -24.83
CA ASP A 138 7.37 -30.48 -24.84
C ASP A 138 8.46 -29.45 -25.19
N THR A 139 8.20 -28.17 -24.94
CA THR A 139 9.22 -27.11 -24.93
C THR A 139 9.28 -26.51 -23.54
N ASP A 140 10.04 -27.16 -22.67
CA ASP A 140 10.56 -26.68 -21.38
C ASP A 140 9.97 -25.32 -20.92
N ILE A 141 8.78 -25.38 -20.32
CA ILE A 141 8.01 -24.22 -19.82
C ILE A 141 8.89 -23.39 -18.90
N TRP A 142 9.69 -24.08 -18.08
CA TRP A 142 10.64 -23.47 -17.17
C TRP A 142 11.72 -22.70 -17.93
N SER A 143 12.37 -23.29 -18.93
CA SER A 143 13.36 -22.59 -19.78
C SER A 143 12.80 -21.34 -20.44
N SER A 144 11.54 -21.38 -20.89
CA SER A 144 10.88 -20.21 -21.51
C SER A 144 10.52 -19.11 -20.51
N THR A 145 10.27 -19.46 -19.25
CA THR A 145 9.70 -18.56 -18.22
C THR A 145 10.77 -18.02 -17.26
N LYS A 146 11.77 -18.84 -16.96
CA LYS A 146 12.89 -18.53 -16.04
C LYS A 146 13.60 -17.21 -16.36
N PRO A 147 13.92 -16.85 -17.63
CA PRO A 147 14.58 -15.58 -17.92
C PRO A 147 13.77 -14.37 -17.45
N PHE A 148 12.45 -14.40 -17.60
CA PHE A 148 11.55 -13.32 -17.17
C PHE A 148 11.46 -13.26 -15.64
N LEU A 149 11.29 -14.40 -14.98
CA LEU A 149 11.22 -14.50 -13.52
C LEU A 149 12.51 -14.03 -12.83
N VAL A 150 13.68 -14.32 -13.40
CA VAL A 150 14.98 -13.86 -12.88
C VAL A 150 15.23 -12.39 -13.21
N SER A 151 14.71 -11.89 -14.34
CA SER A 151 14.85 -10.49 -14.73
C SER A 151 13.99 -9.56 -13.86
N THR A 152 12.82 -10.01 -13.40
CA THR A 152 11.92 -9.22 -12.53
C THR A 152 12.62 -8.65 -11.28
N PRO A 153 13.25 -9.44 -10.39
CA PRO A 153 13.94 -8.90 -9.22
C PRO A 153 15.11 -7.99 -9.61
N ALA A 154 15.83 -8.27 -10.71
CA ALA A 154 16.91 -7.40 -11.17
C ALA A 154 16.39 -5.99 -11.53
N VAL A 155 15.27 -5.91 -12.27
CA VAL A 155 14.60 -4.64 -12.61
C VAL A 155 14.14 -3.91 -11.35
N ILE A 156 13.46 -4.61 -10.43
CA ILE A 156 12.98 -4.00 -9.18
C ILE A 156 14.15 -3.53 -8.32
N GLY A 157 15.27 -4.26 -8.27
CA GLY A 157 16.47 -3.87 -7.53
C GLY A 157 17.04 -2.54 -8.03
N VAL A 158 17.25 -2.41 -9.35
CA VAL A 158 17.72 -1.17 -9.98
C VAL A 158 16.74 -0.02 -9.74
N VAL A 159 15.44 -0.28 -9.92
CA VAL A 159 14.42 0.74 -9.70
C VAL A 159 14.34 1.15 -8.22
N THR A 160 14.52 0.23 -7.27
CA THR A 160 14.52 0.54 -5.83
C THR A 160 15.63 1.51 -5.47
N ILE A 161 16.83 1.34 -6.03
CA ILE A 161 17.95 2.26 -5.84
C ILE A 161 17.60 3.63 -6.42
N ALA A 162 17.08 3.67 -7.65
CA ALA A 162 16.67 4.91 -8.30
C ALA A 162 15.54 5.63 -7.53
N MET A 163 14.50 4.90 -7.10
CA MET A 163 13.40 5.40 -6.29
C MET A 163 13.91 5.98 -4.98
N SER A 164 14.84 5.31 -4.31
CA SER A 164 15.41 5.77 -3.03
C SER A 164 16.18 7.09 -3.21
N PHE A 165 16.97 7.21 -4.27
CA PHE A 165 17.66 8.46 -4.60
C PHE A 165 16.69 9.60 -4.92
N ILE A 166 15.67 9.35 -5.76
CA ILE A 166 14.67 10.36 -6.12
C ILE A 166 13.81 10.74 -4.90
N ALA A 167 13.46 9.77 -4.04
CA ALA A 167 12.75 10.00 -2.80
C ALA A 167 13.53 10.89 -1.84
N TYR A 168 14.85 10.75 -1.75
CA TYR A 168 15.70 11.65 -0.98
C TYR A 168 15.64 13.09 -1.50
N LYS A 169 15.67 13.28 -2.83
CA LYS A 169 15.51 14.61 -3.44
C LYS A 169 14.12 15.21 -3.20
N LEU A 170 13.08 14.40 -3.32
CA LEU A 170 11.70 14.80 -3.00
C LEU A 170 11.54 15.17 -1.52
N TYR A 171 12.18 14.44 -0.61
CA TYR A 171 12.18 14.76 0.80
C TYR A 171 12.75 16.17 1.07
N GLN A 172 13.86 16.51 0.42
CA GLN A 172 14.45 17.85 0.54
C GLN A 172 13.48 18.92 0.02
N GLU A 173 12.87 18.72 -1.14
CA GLU A 173 11.97 19.71 -1.75
C GLU A 173 10.67 19.89 -0.95
N PHE A 174 10.05 18.79 -0.51
CA PHE A 174 8.82 18.85 0.27
C PHE A 174 9.04 19.33 1.71
N ALA A 175 10.23 19.12 2.30
CA ALA A 175 10.55 19.68 3.61
C ALA A 175 10.47 21.22 3.62
N TRP A 176 10.88 21.87 2.53
CA TRP A 176 10.78 23.33 2.35
C TRP A 176 9.32 23.80 2.18
N ASP A 177 8.50 23.08 1.42
CA ASP A 177 7.08 23.39 1.23
C ASP A 177 6.28 23.23 2.54
N ILE A 178 6.52 22.14 3.27
CA ILE A 178 5.85 21.85 4.55
C ILE A 178 6.23 22.90 5.61
N LEU A 179 7.45 23.46 5.56
CA LEU A 179 7.85 24.56 6.45
C LEU A 179 7.06 25.85 6.16
N LYS A 180 6.79 26.15 4.88
CA LYS A 180 6.02 27.35 4.48
C LYS A 180 4.53 27.24 4.81
N GLN A 181 3.95 26.04 4.72
CA GLN A 181 2.49 25.87 4.82
C GLN A 181 1.97 25.77 6.26
N ILE A 182 2.77 25.27 7.20
CA ILE A 182 2.33 25.00 8.60
C ILE A 182 2.69 26.15 9.56
N GLY A 183 3.57 27.08 9.16
CA GLY A 183 4.13 28.07 10.07
C GLY A 183 5.03 27.44 11.16
N ALA A 184 5.44 28.23 12.14
CA ALA A 184 6.45 27.83 13.14
C ALA A 184 5.91 26.92 14.27
N ASP A 185 4.61 26.57 14.31
CA ASP A 185 4.06 25.70 15.36
C ASP A 185 4.42 24.22 15.08
N TYR A 186 5.56 23.84 15.65
CA TYR A 186 6.10 22.49 15.62
C TYR A 186 5.15 21.42 16.18
N ARG A 187 4.30 21.76 17.16
CA ARG A 187 3.41 20.79 17.82
C ARG A 187 2.29 20.36 16.89
N MET A 188 1.72 21.29 16.13
CA MET A 188 0.68 20.98 15.15
C MET A 188 1.23 20.17 13.97
N LYS A 189 2.39 20.56 13.47
CA LYS A 189 3.12 19.81 12.43
C LYS A 189 3.37 18.36 12.82
N LYS A 190 3.81 18.11 14.06
CA LYS A 190 4.06 16.77 14.58
C LYS A 190 2.79 15.91 14.64
N ARG A 191 1.66 16.49 15.07
CA ARG A 191 0.36 15.78 15.13
C ARG A 191 -0.14 15.41 13.74
N PHE A 192 -0.03 16.32 12.77
CA PHE A 192 -0.38 16.05 11.37
C PHE A 192 0.53 14.98 10.74
N LEU A 193 1.84 15.00 11.06
CA LEU A 193 2.78 13.98 10.61
C LEU A 193 2.37 12.58 11.11
N HIS A 194 2.07 12.42 12.41
CA HIS A 194 1.61 11.15 12.96
C HIS A 194 0.33 10.65 12.29
N TYR A 195 -0.62 11.55 12.01
CA TYR A 195 -1.81 11.22 11.25
C TYR A 195 -1.49 10.72 9.82
N GLN A 196 -0.59 11.41 9.11
CA GLN A 196 -0.19 10.99 7.77
C GLN A 196 0.55 9.64 7.77
N ILE A 197 1.41 9.38 8.77
CA ILE A 197 2.06 8.08 8.96
C ILE A 197 0.99 7.00 9.14
N TYR A 198 0.02 7.25 10.01
CA TYR A 198 -1.05 6.30 10.27
C TYR A 198 -1.86 5.97 9.02
N ILE A 199 -2.34 6.98 8.28
CA ILE A 199 -3.11 6.76 7.05
C ILE A 199 -2.26 6.06 5.96
N ALA A 200 -0.96 6.37 5.88
CA ALA A 200 -0.06 5.67 4.95
C ALA A 200 0.08 4.19 5.33
N LEU A 201 0.26 3.86 6.62
CA LEU A 201 0.31 2.49 7.10
C LEU A 201 -0.97 1.72 6.78
N LEU A 202 -2.16 2.32 6.96
CA LEU A 202 -3.43 1.67 6.60
C LEU A 202 -3.52 1.29 5.12
N LYS A 203 -2.95 2.10 4.21
CA LYS A 203 -2.89 1.78 2.78
C LYS A 203 -1.96 0.60 2.50
N PHE A 204 -0.84 0.50 3.19
CA PHE A 204 0.05 -0.66 3.06
C PHE A 204 -0.58 -1.91 3.68
N ASP A 205 -1.19 -1.79 4.86
CA ASP A 205 -1.93 -2.88 5.52
C ASP A 205 -3.00 -3.46 4.59
N PHE A 206 -3.78 -2.62 3.90
CA PHE A 206 -4.77 -3.08 2.92
C PHE A 206 -4.17 -4.06 1.90
N PHE A 207 -3.01 -3.72 1.33
CA PHE A 207 -2.36 -4.57 0.32
C PHE A 207 -1.86 -5.89 0.90
N PHE A 208 -1.15 -5.85 2.02
CA PHE A 208 -0.56 -7.05 2.61
C PHE A 208 -1.62 -8.00 3.18
N PHE A 209 -2.67 -7.46 3.81
CA PHE A 209 -3.82 -8.27 4.25
C PHE A 209 -4.56 -8.91 3.08
N LEU A 210 -4.87 -8.11 2.05
CA LEU A 210 -5.59 -8.61 0.88
C LEU A 210 -4.75 -9.65 0.15
N GLY A 211 -3.45 -9.39 -0.03
CA GLY A 211 -2.50 -10.32 -0.60
C GLY A 211 -2.48 -11.64 0.16
N PHE A 212 -2.25 -11.60 1.48
CA PHE A 212 -2.27 -12.81 2.30
C PHE A 212 -3.60 -13.56 2.19
N THR A 213 -4.73 -12.85 2.23
CA THR A 213 -6.06 -13.47 2.22
C THR A 213 -6.36 -14.15 0.89
N VAL A 214 -6.02 -13.50 -0.24
CA VAL A 214 -6.19 -14.07 -1.59
C VAL A 214 -5.31 -15.31 -1.77
N GLN A 215 -4.05 -15.26 -1.34
CA GLN A 215 -3.15 -16.42 -1.38
C GLN A 215 -3.65 -17.56 -0.51
N PHE A 216 -4.15 -17.24 0.68
CA PHE A 216 -4.69 -18.22 1.60
C PHE A 216 -5.98 -18.86 1.08
N LEU A 217 -6.82 -18.10 0.38
CA LEU A 217 -8.09 -18.57 -0.19
C LEU A 217 -7.87 -19.75 -1.16
N VAL A 218 -6.84 -19.68 -2.01
CA VAL A 218 -6.51 -20.77 -2.95
C VAL A 218 -6.14 -22.07 -2.24
N ILE A 219 -5.48 -21.97 -1.08
CA ILE A 219 -5.11 -23.15 -0.27
C ILE A 219 -6.34 -23.73 0.43
N VAL A 220 -7.29 -22.88 0.82
CA VAL A 220 -8.50 -23.29 1.55
C VAL A 220 -9.57 -23.89 0.63
N GLN A 221 -9.52 -23.65 -0.68
CA GLN A 221 -10.47 -24.27 -1.65
C GLN A 221 -10.51 -25.80 -1.56
N GLY A 222 -9.45 -26.46 -1.09
CA GLY A 222 -9.43 -27.91 -0.86
C GLY A 222 -10.00 -28.39 0.49
N LYS A 223 -10.50 -27.49 1.35
CA LYS A 223 -10.91 -27.78 2.74
C LYS A 223 -12.41 -27.60 2.99
N THR A 224 -12.82 -27.72 4.26
CA THR A 224 -14.19 -27.58 4.75
C THR A 224 -14.84 -26.26 4.31
N ASP A 225 -16.09 -26.33 3.85
CA ASP A 225 -16.87 -25.18 3.34
C ASP A 225 -16.91 -23.98 4.31
N VAL A 226 -16.86 -24.24 5.62
CA VAL A 226 -16.85 -23.21 6.66
C VAL A 226 -15.55 -22.40 6.66
N GLU A 227 -14.38 -23.03 6.50
CA GLU A 227 -13.11 -22.31 6.47
C GLU A 227 -13.02 -21.40 5.24
N PHE A 228 -13.55 -21.87 4.11
CA PHE A 228 -13.63 -21.11 2.87
C PHE A 228 -14.53 -19.89 3.03
N GLY A 229 -15.77 -20.08 3.52
CA GLY A 229 -16.72 -19.00 3.75
C GLY A 229 -16.18 -17.93 4.70
N CYS A 230 -15.54 -18.33 5.81
CA CYS A 230 -14.90 -17.40 6.74
C CYS A 230 -13.76 -16.61 6.09
N THR A 231 -12.95 -17.25 5.23
CA THR A 231 -11.84 -16.58 4.53
C THR A 231 -12.35 -15.57 3.49
N VAL A 232 -13.40 -15.92 2.76
CA VAL A 232 -14.05 -14.99 1.81
C VAL A 232 -14.65 -13.80 2.54
N ALA A 233 -15.33 -14.04 3.67
CA ALA A 233 -15.89 -12.98 4.50
C ALA A 233 -14.82 -12.08 5.15
N ALA A 234 -13.59 -12.57 5.34
CA ALA A 234 -12.50 -11.78 5.92
C ALA A 234 -12.13 -10.58 5.04
N ILE A 235 -12.21 -10.69 3.71
CA ILE A 235 -11.86 -9.59 2.77
C ILE A 235 -12.71 -8.34 3.03
N PRO A 236 -14.06 -8.36 2.93
CA PRO A 236 -14.88 -7.19 3.17
C PRO A 236 -14.80 -6.71 4.63
N VAL A 237 -14.63 -7.62 5.60
CA VAL A 237 -14.46 -7.25 7.01
C VAL A 237 -13.19 -6.43 7.20
N THR A 238 -12.04 -6.86 6.66
CA THR A 238 -10.79 -6.10 6.74
C THR A 238 -10.91 -4.74 6.08
N ILE A 239 -11.54 -4.66 4.90
CA ILE A 239 -11.81 -3.39 4.22
C ILE A 239 -12.62 -2.47 5.13
N GLY A 240 -13.70 -2.99 5.73
CA GLY A 240 -14.52 -2.25 6.69
C GLY A 240 -13.70 -1.71 7.86
N ILE A 241 -12.87 -2.55 8.48
CA ILE A 241 -12.01 -2.16 9.61
C ILE A 241 -11.08 -1.01 9.21
N LEU A 242 -10.40 -1.09 8.06
CA LEU A 242 -9.46 -0.06 7.61
C LEU A 242 -10.17 1.26 7.27
N LEU A 243 -11.36 1.20 6.65
CA LEU A 243 -12.18 2.39 6.37
C LEU A 243 -12.68 3.06 7.65
N PHE A 244 -13.20 2.27 8.60
CA PHE A 244 -13.64 2.78 9.91
C PHE A 244 -12.46 3.34 10.71
N ALA A 245 -11.28 2.74 10.62
CA ALA A 245 -10.06 3.25 11.23
C ALA A 245 -9.69 4.65 10.70
N ALA A 246 -9.67 4.82 9.39
CA ALA A 246 -9.41 6.13 8.77
C ALA A 246 -10.47 7.16 9.18
N PHE A 247 -11.75 6.76 9.18
CA PHE A 247 -12.88 7.61 9.52
C PHE A 247 -12.87 8.07 10.99
N PHE A 248 -12.68 7.15 11.93
CA PHE A 248 -12.65 7.48 13.36
C PHE A 248 -11.43 8.31 13.74
N THR A 249 -10.29 8.10 13.05
CA THR A 249 -9.10 8.93 13.25
C THR A 249 -9.33 10.36 12.78
N GLN A 250 -9.96 10.57 11.62
CA GLN A 250 -10.28 11.91 11.10
C GLN A 250 -11.23 12.69 12.01
N ARG A 251 -12.18 12.00 12.65
CA ARG A 251 -13.15 12.61 13.57
C ARG A 251 -12.67 12.69 15.02
N GLU A 252 -11.46 12.23 15.30
CA GLU A 252 -10.90 12.14 16.66
C GLU A 252 -11.82 11.36 17.64
N ASN A 253 -12.55 10.36 17.14
CA ASN A 253 -13.48 9.58 17.96
C ASN A 253 -12.72 8.55 18.80
N ARG A 254 -12.43 8.89 20.07
CA ARG A 254 -11.72 8.03 21.03
C ARG A 254 -12.34 6.64 21.18
N LYS A 255 -13.68 6.55 21.31
CA LYS A 255 -14.36 5.25 21.48
C LYS A 255 -14.22 4.36 20.25
N GLY A 256 -14.42 4.95 19.07
CA GLY A 256 -14.26 4.24 17.79
C GLY A 256 -12.82 3.76 17.59
N MET A 257 -11.83 4.60 17.90
CA MET A 257 -10.42 4.23 17.78
C MET A 257 -10.00 3.16 18.79
N ALA A 258 -10.55 3.16 20.01
CA ALA A 258 -10.29 2.09 20.98
C ALA A 258 -10.79 0.74 20.45
N ALA A 259 -11.99 0.72 19.85
CA ALA A 259 -12.55 -0.49 19.23
C ALA A 259 -11.69 -0.97 18.05
N ILE A 260 -11.21 -0.07 17.20
CA ILE A 260 -10.30 -0.40 16.09
C ILE A 260 -8.97 -0.98 16.59
N ILE A 261 -8.37 -0.38 17.63
CA ILE A 261 -7.13 -0.90 18.22
C ILE A 261 -7.34 -2.32 18.76
N PHE A 262 -8.46 -2.58 19.42
CA PHE A 262 -8.81 -3.94 19.87
C PHE A 262 -8.92 -4.92 18.69
N LEU A 263 -9.55 -4.51 17.58
CA LEU A 263 -9.60 -5.32 16.36
C LEU A 263 -8.22 -5.55 15.73
N TYR A 264 -7.29 -4.60 15.83
CA TYR A 264 -5.91 -4.80 15.38
C TYR A 264 -5.16 -5.83 16.22
N PHE A 265 -5.37 -5.87 17.54
CA PHE A 265 -4.83 -6.96 18.36
C PHE A 265 -5.43 -8.32 17.98
N GLY A 266 -6.73 -8.36 17.66
CA GLY A 266 -7.37 -9.56 17.12
C GLY A 266 -6.77 -10.01 15.77
N ALA A 267 -6.56 -9.05 14.85
CA ALA A 267 -5.90 -9.31 13.58
C ALA A 267 -4.46 -9.81 13.78
N LEU A 268 -3.70 -9.19 14.68
CA LEU A 268 -2.34 -9.62 15.03
C LEU A 268 -2.33 -11.07 15.55
N ALA A 269 -3.24 -11.41 16.47
CA ALA A 269 -3.40 -12.77 16.97
C ALA A 269 -3.78 -13.77 15.87
N TYR A 270 -4.66 -13.38 14.94
CA TYR A 270 -5.01 -14.18 13.77
C TYR A 270 -3.80 -14.46 12.87
N PHE A 271 -2.97 -13.45 12.59
CA PHE A 271 -1.76 -13.64 11.78
C PHE A 271 -0.73 -14.54 12.48
N PHE A 272 -0.53 -14.41 13.80
CA PHE A 272 0.30 -15.35 14.55
C PHE A 272 -0.24 -16.78 14.49
N PHE A 273 -1.53 -16.97 14.70
CA PHE A 273 -2.16 -18.30 14.59
C PHE A 273 -1.96 -18.90 13.20
N LYS A 274 -2.17 -18.12 12.13
CA LYS A 274 -1.94 -18.58 10.76
C LYS A 274 -0.48 -18.89 10.50
N LEU A 275 0.44 -18.05 10.98
CA LEU A 275 1.87 -18.29 10.87
C LEU A 275 2.26 -19.64 11.47
N VAL A 276 1.77 -19.95 12.68
CA VAL A 276 1.99 -21.27 13.31
C VAL A 276 1.34 -22.39 12.51
N ARG A 277 0.11 -22.19 12.01
CA ARG A 277 -0.63 -23.19 11.24
C ARG A 277 0.07 -23.61 9.94
N ILE A 278 0.80 -22.69 9.30
CA ILE A 278 1.61 -22.97 8.10
C ILE A 278 2.71 -24.01 8.38
N TYR A 279 3.27 -24.02 9.59
CA TYR A 279 4.36 -24.94 9.98
C TYR A 279 3.88 -26.20 10.72
N GLN A 280 2.58 -26.33 10.96
CA GLN A 280 2.04 -27.47 11.69
C GLN A 280 2.14 -28.78 10.85
N PRO A 281 2.66 -29.88 11.42
CA PRO A 281 2.92 -31.12 10.68
C PRO A 281 1.67 -31.73 10.04
N SER A 282 0.50 -31.61 10.69
CA SER A 282 -0.79 -32.09 10.17
C SER A 282 -1.24 -31.43 8.87
N HIS A 283 -0.66 -30.29 8.52
CA HIS A 283 -1.06 -29.49 7.37
C HIS A 283 0.05 -29.31 6.33
N ARG A 284 1.24 -29.86 6.57
CA ARG A 284 2.46 -29.59 5.81
C ARG A 284 2.30 -29.80 4.31
N ALA A 285 1.66 -30.89 3.88
CA ALA A 285 1.48 -31.23 2.47
C ALA A 285 0.79 -30.13 1.65
N ASN A 286 -0.20 -29.45 2.23
CA ASN A 286 -0.99 -28.42 1.55
C ASN A 286 -0.27 -27.07 1.46
N TYR A 287 0.65 -26.80 2.39
CA TYR A 287 1.37 -25.53 2.44
C TYR A 287 2.75 -25.61 1.81
N ASP A 288 3.31 -26.78 1.54
CA ASP A 288 4.73 -26.94 1.23
C ASP A 288 5.19 -26.14 0.00
N ALA A 289 4.40 -26.12 -1.09
CA ALA A 289 4.69 -25.33 -2.28
C ALA A 289 4.59 -23.81 -2.04
N VAL A 290 3.77 -23.40 -1.08
CA VAL A 290 3.44 -21.98 -0.84
C VAL A 290 4.11 -21.41 0.41
N ARG A 291 4.71 -22.26 1.23
CA ARG A 291 5.15 -21.96 2.58
C ARG A 291 6.05 -20.74 2.64
N LYS A 292 7.07 -20.69 1.78
CA LYS A 292 8.08 -19.62 1.80
C LYS A 292 7.42 -18.26 1.58
N SER A 293 6.52 -18.17 0.61
CA SER A 293 5.92 -16.91 0.20
C SER A 293 4.77 -16.49 1.13
N LEU A 294 3.96 -17.44 1.60
CA LEU A 294 2.91 -17.17 2.59
C LEU A 294 3.50 -16.69 3.92
N THR A 295 4.60 -17.31 4.38
CA THR A 295 5.33 -16.89 5.57
C THR A 295 5.87 -15.47 5.40
N ALA A 296 6.46 -15.14 4.24
CA ALA A 296 6.97 -13.81 3.98
C ALA A 296 5.86 -12.75 4.07
N PHE A 297 4.70 -13.00 3.46
CA PHE A 297 3.52 -12.12 3.57
C PHE A 297 3.03 -11.98 5.01
N ALA A 298 2.92 -13.10 5.74
CA ALA A 298 2.47 -13.09 7.12
C ALA A 298 3.42 -12.29 8.03
N VAL A 299 4.74 -12.48 7.90
CA VAL A 299 5.75 -11.75 8.69
C VAL A 299 5.71 -10.25 8.37
N MET A 300 5.66 -9.88 7.09
CA MET A 300 5.53 -8.47 6.69
C MET A 300 4.25 -7.84 7.24
N THR A 301 3.14 -8.56 7.19
CA THR A 301 1.85 -8.10 7.72
C THR A 301 1.91 -7.92 9.24
N ILE A 302 2.53 -8.85 9.98
CA ILE A 302 2.72 -8.74 11.43
C ILE A 302 3.52 -7.48 11.78
N ILE A 303 4.63 -7.23 11.07
CA ILE A 303 5.45 -6.03 11.28
C ILE A 303 4.63 -4.77 11.04
N LEU A 304 3.89 -4.70 9.93
CA LEU A 304 3.06 -3.53 9.61
C LEU A 304 1.94 -3.32 10.62
N ILE A 305 1.22 -4.37 11.04
CA ILE A 305 0.18 -4.26 12.08
C ILE A 305 0.76 -3.71 13.38
N ILE A 306 1.94 -4.17 13.81
CA ILE A 306 2.58 -3.66 15.04
C ILE A 306 2.87 -2.16 14.88
N LEU A 307 3.43 -1.73 13.76
CA LEU A 307 3.66 -0.31 13.47
C LEU A 307 2.33 0.49 13.44
N THR A 308 1.27 -0.09 12.88
CA THR A 308 -0.07 0.51 12.83
C THR A 308 -0.67 0.67 14.23
N ILE A 309 -0.55 -0.33 15.10
CA ILE A 309 -1.02 -0.28 16.50
C ILE A 309 -0.28 0.84 17.25
N VAL A 310 1.05 0.89 17.15
CA VAL A 310 1.86 1.93 17.82
C VAL A 310 1.43 3.33 17.34
N ASN A 311 1.28 3.53 16.03
CA ASN A 311 0.83 4.81 15.48
C ASN A 311 -0.63 5.14 15.84
N ALA A 312 -1.50 4.14 16.00
CA ALA A 312 -2.87 4.33 16.47
C ALA A 312 -2.90 4.89 17.89
N PHE A 313 -2.07 4.36 18.80
CA PHE A 313 -1.95 4.90 20.17
C PHE A 313 -1.40 6.33 20.17
N ILE A 314 -0.39 6.62 19.33
CA ILE A 314 0.15 7.98 19.18
C ILE A 314 -0.91 8.94 18.62
N CYS A 315 -1.71 8.52 17.64
CA CYS A 315 -2.80 9.35 17.14
C CYS A 315 -3.85 9.61 18.23
N MET A 316 -4.26 8.57 18.97
CA MET A 316 -5.26 8.67 20.03
C MET A 316 -4.82 9.60 21.17
N SER A 317 -3.55 9.57 21.59
CA SER A 317 -3.03 10.46 22.64
C SER A 317 -3.01 11.94 22.21
N ASN A 318 -3.02 12.19 20.90
CA ASN A 318 -3.05 13.52 20.30
C ASN A 318 -4.47 14.03 19.97
N PHE A 319 -5.54 13.33 20.37
CA PHE A 319 -6.93 13.77 20.12
C PHE A 319 -7.40 14.88 21.07
N GLY A 320 -8.22 15.80 20.57
CA GLY A 320 -8.78 16.95 21.29
C GLY A 320 -7.88 18.19 21.25
N GLN A 321 -6.95 18.23 20.28
CA GLN A 321 -5.81 19.13 20.28
C GLN A 321 -5.78 20.05 19.03
N GLY A 322 -6.91 20.14 18.31
CA GLY A 322 -7.16 21.06 17.18
C GLY A 322 -6.93 20.47 15.78
N LEU A 323 -6.50 19.19 15.67
CA LEU A 323 -6.16 18.55 14.39
C LEU A 323 -7.40 18.32 13.52
N ARG A 324 -8.54 17.99 14.13
CA ARG A 324 -9.84 17.81 13.48
C ARG A 324 -10.24 18.99 12.57
N ASP A 325 -10.03 20.22 13.00
CA ASP A 325 -10.49 21.41 12.26
C ASP A 325 -9.72 21.60 10.94
N HIS A 326 -8.49 21.09 10.87
CA HIS A 326 -7.65 21.11 9.66
C HIS A 326 -7.92 19.91 8.74
N LEU A 327 -8.44 18.80 9.29
CA LEU A 327 -8.76 17.58 8.54
C LEU A 327 -10.16 17.57 7.94
N VAL A 328 -11.14 18.24 8.59
CA VAL A 328 -12.56 18.16 8.24
C VAL A 328 -13.06 19.37 7.44
N LYS A 329 -12.35 20.52 7.46
CA LYS A 329 -12.74 21.68 6.64
C LYS A 329 -12.63 21.35 5.13
N PRO A 330 -13.68 21.62 4.33
CA PRO A 330 -13.62 21.46 2.88
C PRO A 330 -12.49 22.31 2.28
N LYS A 331 -11.79 21.76 1.29
CA LYS A 331 -10.63 22.36 0.64
C LYS A 331 -10.94 23.54 -0.29
N ASP A 332 -12.06 24.23 -0.07
CA ASP A 332 -12.47 25.40 -0.85
C ASP A 332 -12.56 26.64 0.07
N HIS A 333 -11.70 27.62 -0.23
CA HIS A 333 -11.82 29.06 0.10
C HIS A 333 -11.23 29.65 1.40
N CYS A 334 -10.41 28.95 2.19
CA CYS A 334 -9.83 29.57 3.41
C CYS A 334 -8.33 29.90 3.41
N GLU A 335 -7.46 29.18 2.67
CA GLU A 335 -6.00 29.44 2.79
C GLU A 335 -5.57 30.82 2.27
N GLU A 336 -6.23 31.38 1.25
CA GLU A 336 -5.86 32.71 0.72
C GLU A 336 -6.44 33.88 1.53
N LYS A 337 -7.61 33.69 2.18
CA LYS A 337 -8.25 34.74 2.99
C LYS A 337 -7.66 34.85 4.40
N GLU A 338 -7.25 33.75 5.02
CA GLU A 338 -6.57 33.81 6.33
C GLU A 338 -5.13 34.33 6.21
N ILE A 339 -4.43 34.05 5.10
CA ILE A 339 -3.11 34.61 4.83
C ILE A 339 -3.21 36.12 4.52
N ALA A 340 -4.17 36.55 3.69
CA ALA A 340 -4.38 37.99 3.42
C ALA A 340 -4.79 38.80 4.67
N ASN A 341 -5.62 38.23 5.55
CA ASN A 341 -6.05 38.89 6.77
C ASN A 341 -4.99 38.90 7.89
N SER A 342 -4.09 37.90 7.93
CA SER A 342 -2.99 37.87 8.92
C SER A 342 -1.87 38.87 8.60
N TYR A 343 -1.69 39.26 7.33
CA TYR A 343 -0.81 40.36 6.96
C TYR A 343 -1.40 41.75 7.26
N GLN A 344 -2.74 41.91 7.29
CA GLN A 344 -3.38 43.21 7.54
C GLN A 344 -3.53 43.55 9.05
N MET A 345 -3.40 42.59 9.95
CA MET A 345 -3.53 42.82 11.41
C MET A 345 -2.26 43.39 12.07
N HIS A 346 -1.14 43.49 11.33
CA HIS A 346 0.13 43.98 11.88
C HIS A 346 0.47 45.44 11.57
N ASP A 347 -0.40 46.18 10.86
CA ASP A 347 -0.12 47.58 10.46
C ASP A 347 -1.04 48.65 11.09
N HIS A 348 -1.85 48.26 12.07
CA HIS A 348 -2.47 49.26 12.96
C HIS A 348 -1.47 49.63 14.06
N LYS A 349 -0.61 50.61 13.76
CA LYS A 349 0.08 51.39 14.80
C LYS A 349 -0.95 51.79 15.86
N PRO A 350 -0.70 51.53 17.16
CA PRO A 350 -1.57 52.06 18.20
C PRO A 350 -1.52 53.59 18.11
N GLN A 351 -2.67 54.23 17.89
CA GLN A 351 -2.81 55.66 18.15
C GLN A 351 -2.48 55.88 19.63
N LEU A 352 -1.29 56.42 19.90
CA LEU A 352 -0.91 56.92 21.20
C LEU A 352 -1.97 57.94 21.64
N ALA A 353 -2.61 57.66 22.78
CA ALA A 353 -3.50 58.61 23.42
C ALA A 353 -2.72 59.90 23.71
N SER A 354 -3.07 60.98 23.01
CA SER A 354 -2.58 62.32 23.34
C SER A 354 -3.10 62.69 24.72
N ARG A 355 -2.25 62.51 25.72
CA ARG A 355 -2.46 62.99 27.09
C ARG A 355 -2.39 64.51 27.05
N MET A 356 -3.54 65.16 26.92
CA MET A 356 -3.66 66.60 27.09
C MET A 356 -3.53 66.90 28.59
N THR A 357 -2.42 67.54 28.96
CA THR A 357 -2.23 68.11 30.30
C THR A 357 -3.17 69.29 30.50
N ILE A 358 -3.69 69.39 31.72
CA ILE A 358 -4.43 70.54 32.24
C ILE A 358 -3.46 71.73 32.32
N ASP A 359 -3.87 72.85 31.75
CA ASP A 359 -3.81 74.19 32.37
C ASP A 359 -5.08 74.96 31.96
#